data_AF-A0A2V6UUC5-F1
#
_entry.id   AF-A0A2V6UUC5-F1
#
_cell.length_a   1.000
_cell.length_b   1.000
_cell.length_c   1.000
_cell.angle_alpha   90.00
_cell.angle_beta   90.00
_cell.angle_gamma   90.00
#
_symmetry.space_group_name_H-M   'P 1'
#
loop_
_entity.id
_entity.type
_entity.pdbx_description
1 polymer ?
#
loop_
_entity_poly.entity_id
_entity_poly.type
_entity_poly.pdbx_seq_one_letter_code
_entity_poly.pdbx_strand_id
1 'polypeptide(L)'
;MSSAGVLTDRDLRGAVRDGWIAAPAPFADEQFQPASLDLRLGRVAFQLRASFLPHRESVRERLEGATNNDLVIDRVALEGGATLQRGSVYLVPLLESLALPAGVRGRSNPKSTTGRLDVFTRVITDGTPRFDEIQAGYRGALYLEVSPQSFPVRVHAGASLNQLRLLEGPTSMSDAGLASLYRETPLLYDDDDRPLPVERVAFNDGLCMGIDLSGRTTGGIIGYRAHPNPPAVDLARIGHYDPSEFWEPIKAPLRDGYILEANRFYILVSKERIRVPPEFAAEMVVYDAGAGEIRTHYAGFFDPGFGFGDGSILGTKVVMEVRAREVPFMVYDGQTSFKVWFERLRGRPERVYGVGLASSYQRQTLSLSKHFRR
;
A
#
# COMPACT_ATOMS: atom_id res chain seq x y z
N MET A 1 -26.45 -18.55 -2.44
CA MET A 1 -25.54 -18.06 -3.49
C MET A 1 -24.45 -17.27 -2.78
N SER A 2 -23.20 -17.75 -2.82
CA SER A 2 -22.05 -16.98 -2.32
C SER A 2 -21.99 -15.66 -3.09
N SER A 3 -22.10 -14.52 -2.42
CA SER A 3 -21.97 -13.22 -3.09
C SER A 3 -20.52 -13.02 -3.56
N ALA A 4 -20.33 -12.72 -4.84
CA ALA A 4 -19.04 -12.25 -5.36
C ALA A 4 -18.64 -10.94 -4.67
N GLY A 5 -17.33 -10.70 -4.53
CA GLY A 5 -16.81 -9.51 -3.88
C GLY A 5 -15.42 -9.70 -3.28
N VAL A 6 -14.89 -8.61 -2.73
CA VAL A 6 -13.71 -8.62 -1.86
C VAL A 6 -14.10 -9.25 -0.51
N LEU A 7 -13.30 -10.18 -0.03
CA LEU A 7 -13.51 -10.84 1.27
C LEU A 7 -13.27 -9.85 2.41
N THR A 8 -14.20 -9.83 3.36
CA THR A 8 -14.13 -9.02 4.58
C THR A 8 -13.27 -9.67 5.67
N ASP A 9 -12.98 -8.94 6.74
CA ASP A 9 -12.37 -9.49 7.97
C ASP A 9 -13.07 -10.76 8.47
N ARG A 10 -14.41 -10.79 8.47
CA ARG A 10 -15.22 -11.96 8.82
C ARG A 10 -14.95 -13.15 7.88
N ASP A 11 -14.93 -12.89 6.57
CA ASP A 11 -14.64 -13.93 5.59
C ASP A 11 -13.20 -14.45 5.72
N LEU A 12 -12.23 -13.56 5.99
CA LEU A 12 -10.82 -13.91 6.19
C LEU A 12 -10.60 -14.76 7.44
N ARG A 13 -11.31 -14.46 8.54
CA ARG A 13 -11.32 -15.32 9.74
C ARG A 13 -11.92 -16.69 9.44
N GLY A 14 -12.98 -16.74 8.65
CA GLY A 14 -13.53 -17.97 8.10
C GLY A 14 -12.49 -18.74 7.26
N ALA A 15 -11.79 -18.06 6.36
CA ALA A 15 -10.77 -18.63 5.50
C ALA A 15 -9.59 -19.22 6.31
N VAL A 16 -9.19 -18.60 7.43
CA VAL A 16 -8.20 -19.18 8.35
C VAL A 16 -8.74 -20.45 9.02
N ARG A 17 -9.95 -20.41 9.57
CA ARG A 17 -10.58 -21.58 10.21
C ARG A 17 -10.75 -22.75 9.24
N ASP A 18 -11.11 -22.45 8.00
CA ASP A 18 -11.39 -23.43 6.95
C ASP A 18 -10.09 -23.87 6.22
N GLY A 19 -8.93 -23.38 6.67
CA GLY A 19 -7.60 -23.82 6.21
C GLY A 19 -7.16 -23.24 4.87
N TRP A 20 -7.85 -22.23 4.33
CA TRP A 20 -7.45 -21.55 3.09
C TRP A 20 -6.23 -20.66 3.30
N ILE A 21 -6.06 -20.15 4.51
CA ILE A 21 -4.90 -19.37 4.95
C ILE A 21 -4.34 -20.06 6.20
N ALA A 22 -3.09 -20.49 6.13
CA ALA A 22 -2.43 -21.21 7.22
C ALA A 22 -1.08 -20.56 7.57
N ALA A 23 -0.73 -20.59 8.85
CA ALA A 23 0.57 -20.14 9.34
C ALA A 23 1.02 -21.04 10.51
N PRO A 24 2.33 -21.19 10.75
CA PRO A 24 2.85 -21.99 11.86
C PRO A 24 2.63 -21.33 13.24
N ALA A 25 2.32 -20.03 13.25
CA ALA A 25 2.03 -19.26 14.45
C ALA A 25 0.58 -18.73 14.41
N PRO A 26 -0.10 -18.62 15.57
CA PRO A 26 -1.45 -18.07 15.64
C PRO A 26 -1.55 -16.69 14.97
N PHE A 27 -2.71 -16.41 14.38
CA PHE A 27 -3.03 -15.10 13.83
C PHE A 27 -3.41 -14.15 14.96
N ALA A 28 -2.83 -12.94 14.96
CA ALA A 28 -3.21 -11.88 15.88
C ALA A 28 -4.47 -11.16 15.39
N ASP A 29 -5.27 -10.62 16.30
CA ASP A 29 -6.51 -9.93 15.93
C ASP A 29 -6.28 -8.63 15.16
N GLU A 30 -5.12 -8.02 15.35
CA GLU A 30 -4.67 -6.82 14.65
C GLU A 30 -4.18 -7.12 13.23
N GLN A 31 -3.92 -8.39 12.90
CA GLN A 31 -3.49 -8.82 11.56
C GLN A 31 -4.64 -8.69 10.55
N PHE A 32 -5.88 -8.86 11.00
CA PHE A 32 -7.09 -8.72 10.19
C PHE A 32 -7.48 -7.24 10.07
N GLN A 33 -7.33 -6.70 8.87
CA GLN A 33 -7.91 -5.42 8.48
C GLN A 33 -9.33 -5.64 7.94
N PRO A 34 -10.17 -4.61 7.87
CA PRO A 34 -11.54 -4.72 7.37
C PRO A 34 -11.70 -5.45 6.03
N ALA A 35 -10.75 -5.31 5.09
CA ALA A 35 -10.77 -5.98 3.79
C ALA A 35 -9.38 -6.48 3.33
N SER A 36 -8.48 -6.78 4.26
CA SER A 36 -7.16 -7.37 3.98
C SER A 36 -6.58 -8.08 5.21
N LEU A 37 -5.52 -8.85 5.00
CA LEU A 37 -4.77 -9.56 6.04
C LEU A 37 -3.29 -9.16 5.94
N ASP A 38 -2.71 -8.65 7.02
CA ASP A 38 -1.27 -8.39 7.10
C ASP A 38 -0.48 -9.70 6.96
N LEU A 39 0.59 -9.68 6.16
CA LEU A 39 1.50 -10.82 5.94
C LEU A 39 2.76 -10.64 6.78
N ARG A 40 3.24 -11.72 7.41
CA ARG A 40 4.34 -11.68 8.38
C ARG A 40 5.61 -12.28 7.80
N LEU A 41 6.73 -11.57 7.99
CA LEU A 41 8.06 -12.06 7.62
C LEU A 41 8.39 -13.37 8.35
N GLY A 42 8.96 -14.33 7.63
CA GLY A 42 9.58 -15.51 8.22
C GLY A 42 10.89 -15.21 8.94
N ARG A 43 11.68 -16.26 9.19
CA ARG A 43 12.88 -16.19 10.04
C ARG A 43 14.17 -15.87 9.28
N VAL A 44 14.17 -15.98 7.96
CA VAL A 44 15.37 -15.84 7.13
C VAL A 44 15.06 -14.96 5.94
N ALA A 45 15.92 -13.99 5.67
CA ALA A 45 15.95 -13.23 4.43
C ALA A 45 17.10 -13.73 3.54
N PHE A 46 16.81 -14.02 2.28
CA PHE A 46 17.81 -14.33 1.26
C PHE A 46 18.21 -13.03 0.57
N GLN A 47 19.45 -12.56 0.74
CA GLN A 47 19.95 -11.45 -0.04
C GLN A 47 20.19 -11.92 -1.47
N LEU A 48 19.54 -11.27 -2.43
CA LEU A 48 19.57 -11.66 -3.83
C LEU A 48 20.42 -10.71 -4.65
N ARG A 49 21.05 -11.27 -5.69
CA ARG A 49 21.72 -10.49 -6.73
C ARG A 49 20.74 -9.75 -7.63
N ALA A 50 19.54 -10.29 -7.82
CA ALA A 50 18.50 -9.70 -8.65
C ALA A 50 17.09 -10.15 -8.22
N SER A 51 16.09 -9.30 -8.47
CA SER A 51 14.67 -9.66 -8.43
C SER A 51 14.32 -10.69 -9.51
N PHE A 52 13.33 -11.55 -9.28
CA PHE A 52 12.89 -12.55 -10.26
C PHE A 52 11.41 -12.92 -10.09
N LEU A 53 10.83 -13.51 -11.15
CA LEU A 53 9.58 -14.27 -11.07
C LEU A 53 9.88 -15.76 -11.29
N PRO A 54 9.26 -16.67 -10.51
CA PRO A 54 9.43 -18.11 -10.66
C PRO A 54 8.80 -18.53 -11.99
N HIS A 55 9.63 -18.74 -13.01
CA HIS A 55 9.15 -19.05 -14.36
C HIS A 55 8.57 -20.47 -14.44
N ARG A 56 9.43 -21.51 -14.44
CA ARG A 56 9.04 -22.94 -14.49
C ARG A 56 9.37 -23.71 -13.22
N GLU A 57 10.14 -23.10 -12.34
CA GLU A 57 10.56 -23.66 -11.06
C GLU A 57 9.78 -22.94 -9.95
N SER A 58 9.61 -23.61 -8.82
CA SER A 58 9.17 -22.97 -7.60
C SER A 58 10.19 -21.94 -7.10
N VAL A 59 9.72 -20.99 -6.31
CA VAL A 59 10.60 -20.01 -5.62
C VAL A 59 11.63 -20.74 -4.75
N ARG A 60 11.22 -21.84 -4.11
CA ARG A 60 12.12 -22.65 -3.27
C ARG A 60 13.25 -23.27 -4.09
N GLU A 61 12.94 -23.89 -5.23
CA GLU A 61 13.95 -24.45 -6.14
C GLU A 61 14.90 -23.35 -6.66
N ARG A 62 14.39 -22.13 -6.87
CA ARG A 62 15.22 -20.97 -7.25
C ARG A 62 16.21 -20.56 -6.16
N LEU A 63 15.83 -20.68 -4.89
CA LEU A 63 16.65 -20.30 -3.74
C LEU A 63 17.62 -21.39 -3.26
N GLU A 64 17.24 -22.66 -3.41
CA GLU A 64 17.95 -23.81 -2.82
C GLU A 64 18.52 -24.78 -3.87
N GLY A 65 18.18 -24.62 -5.15
CA GLY A 65 18.58 -25.53 -6.22
C GLY A 65 20.08 -25.46 -6.56
N ALA A 66 20.66 -26.61 -6.89
CA ALA A 66 22.08 -26.77 -7.22
C ALA A 66 22.54 -26.01 -8.48
N THR A 67 21.60 -25.54 -9.31
CA THR A 67 21.85 -24.77 -10.54
C THR A 67 21.92 -23.25 -10.31
N ASN A 68 21.61 -22.75 -9.11
CA ASN A 68 21.43 -21.32 -8.81
C ASN A 68 22.52 -20.70 -7.91
N ASN A 69 23.77 -21.17 -8.00
CA ASN A 69 24.87 -20.71 -7.13
C ASN A 69 25.13 -19.18 -7.14
N ASP A 70 24.61 -18.43 -8.12
CA ASP A 70 24.89 -17.00 -8.27
C ASP A 70 23.71 -16.07 -7.92
N LEU A 71 22.53 -16.61 -7.60
CA LEU A 71 21.34 -15.80 -7.29
C LEU A 71 21.33 -15.32 -5.83
N VAL A 72 21.59 -16.23 -4.90
CA VAL A 72 21.62 -15.95 -3.47
C VAL A 72 23.04 -15.52 -3.07
N ILE A 73 23.18 -14.27 -2.63
CA ILE A 73 24.45 -13.71 -2.15
C ILE A 73 24.70 -14.13 -0.70
N ASP A 74 23.68 -13.98 0.15
CA ASP A 74 23.79 -14.25 1.59
C ASP A 74 22.43 -14.66 2.20
N ARG A 75 22.47 -15.22 3.41
CA ARG A 75 21.30 -15.59 4.22
C ARG A 75 21.37 -14.87 5.56
N VAL A 76 20.38 -14.02 5.80
CA VAL A 76 20.32 -13.17 6.99
C VAL A 76 19.23 -13.67 7.93
N ALA A 77 19.59 -14.02 9.16
CA ALA A 77 18.63 -14.40 10.19
C ALA A 77 17.87 -13.17 10.72
N LEU A 78 16.55 -13.30 10.89
CA LEU A 78 15.65 -12.21 11.31
C LEU A 78 15.17 -12.33 12.77
N GLU A 79 15.52 -13.40 13.49
CA GLU A 79 15.05 -13.66 14.85
C GLU A 79 15.52 -12.59 15.85
N GLY A 80 16.81 -12.23 15.82
CA GLY A 80 17.37 -11.09 16.59
C GLY A 80 17.19 -9.72 15.92
N GLY A 81 16.55 -9.70 14.74
CA GLY A 81 16.45 -8.56 13.85
C GLY A 81 17.70 -8.32 13.01
N ALA A 82 17.48 -7.82 11.78
CA ALA A 82 18.55 -7.51 10.85
C ALA A 82 18.25 -6.24 10.07
N THR A 83 19.31 -5.51 9.70
CA THR A 83 19.19 -4.30 8.88
C THR A 83 19.31 -4.66 7.41
N LEU A 84 18.23 -4.48 6.67
CA LEU A 84 18.19 -4.58 5.21
C LEU A 84 18.73 -3.26 4.63
N GLN A 85 19.75 -3.38 3.78
CA GLN A 85 20.49 -2.23 3.27
C GLN A 85 19.79 -1.59 2.07
N ARG A 86 19.97 -0.27 1.94
CA ARG A 86 19.49 0.50 0.79
C ARG A 86 20.06 -0.06 -0.51
N GLY A 87 19.21 -0.19 -1.53
CA GLY A 87 19.60 -0.65 -2.87
C GLY A 87 19.89 -2.16 -2.99
N SER A 88 19.76 -2.91 -1.90
CA SER A 88 19.81 -4.38 -1.94
C SER A 88 18.42 -4.97 -2.10
N VAL A 89 18.36 -6.20 -2.62
CA VAL A 89 17.11 -6.98 -2.77
C VAL A 89 17.18 -8.16 -1.82
N TYR A 90 16.12 -8.37 -1.07
CA TYR A 90 15.97 -9.51 -0.16
C TYR A 90 14.68 -10.24 -0.48
N LEU A 91 14.69 -11.57 -0.44
CA LEU A 91 13.47 -12.38 -0.50
C LEU A 91 13.26 -13.07 0.84
N VAL A 92 12.08 -12.90 1.42
CA VAL A 92 11.74 -13.47 2.73
C VAL A 92 10.54 -14.40 2.55
N PRO A 93 10.66 -15.71 2.84
CA PRO A 93 9.49 -16.57 2.96
C PRO A 93 8.56 -16.00 4.04
N LEU A 94 7.28 -15.84 3.72
CA LEU A 94 6.29 -15.38 4.68
C LEU A 94 5.86 -16.52 5.60
N LEU A 95 5.33 -16.19 6.77
CA LEU A 95 4.75 -17.18 7.69
C LEU A 95 3.46 -17.78 7.13
N GLU A 96 2.68 -16.97 6.40
CA GLU A 96 1.43 -17.39 5.79
C GLU A 96 1.65 -18.18 4.49
N SER A 97 0.81 -19.20 4.30
CA SER A 97 0.65 -20.00 3.09
C SER A 97 -0.83 -20.08 2.71
N LEU A 98 -1.12 -20.40 1.45
CA LEU A 98 -2.47 -20.42 0.92
C LEU A 98 -2.88 -21.80 0.40
N ALA A 99 -4.16 -22.09 0.50
CA ALA A 99 -4.83 -23.27 -0.05
C ALA A 99 -6.22 -22.89 -0.58
N LEU A 100 -6.26 -21.97 -1.55
CA LEU A 100 -7.48 -21.29 -1.98
C LEU A 100 -8.47 -22.22 -2.71
N PRO A 101 -9.79 -21.99 -2.58
CA PRO A 101 -10.79 -22.55 -3.49
C PRO A 101 -10.60 -22.06 -4.93
N ALA A 102 -11.09 -22.83 -5.91
CA ALA A 102 -10.90 -22.55 -7.34
C ALA A 102 -11.42 -21.18 -7.81
N GLY A 103 -12.45 -20.62 -7.16
CA GLY A 103 -13.01 -19.31 -7.49
C GLY A 103 -12.36 -18.11 -6.78
N VAL A 104 -11.47 -18.37 -5.81
CA VAL A 104 -10.86 -17.34 -4.97
C VAL A 104 -9.45 -17.05 -5.45
N ARG A 105 -9.18 -15.77 -5.72
CA ARG A 105 -7.86 -15.23 -6.06
C ARG A 105 -7.39 -14.24 -5.00
N GLY A 106 -6.15 -13.80 -5.09
CA GLY A 106 -5.60 -12.79 -4.19
C GLY A 106 -4.86 -11.68 -4.91
N ARG A 107 -4.75 -10.54 -4.23
CA ARG A 107 -3.84 -9.44 -4.59
C ARG A 107 -3.17 -8.92 -3.34
N SER A 108 -1.96 -8.41 -3.46
CA SER A 108 -1.23 -7.87 -2.32
C SER A 108 -0.72 -6.46 -2.57
N ASN A 109 -0.54 -5.70 -1.49
CA ASN A 109 0.04 -4.36 -1.57
C ASN A 109 0.90 -4.08 -0.34
N PRO A 110 1.91 -3.20 -0.46
CA PRO A 110 2.63 -2.72 0.71
C PRO A 110 1.65 -2.08 1.71
N LYS A 111 1.98 -2.18 3.00
CA LYS A 111 1.29 -1.37 4.00
C LYS A 111 1.68 0.09 3.82
N SER A 112 0.75 1.00 4.11
CA SER A 112 1.00 2.44 3.99
C SER A 112 2.17 2.93 4.86
N THR A 113 2.48 2.24 5.97
CA THR A 113 3.69 2.51 6.79
C THR A 113 5.00 2.13 6.10
N THR A 114 4.97 1.11 5.25
CA THR A 114 6.08 0.60 4.44
C THR A 114 6.36 1.54 3.28
N GLY A 115 5.31 1.97 2.57
CA GLY A 115 5.40 2.96 1.49
C GLY A 115 6.05 4.26 1.96
N ARG A 116 5.63 4.80 3.11
CA ARG A 116 6.23 6.01 3.71
C ARG A 116 7.70 5.90 4.11
N LEU A 117 8.24 4.69 4.19
CA LEU A 117 9.68 4.45 4.38
C LEU A 117 10.37 4.07 3.08
N ASP A 118 9.70 4.25 1.95
CA ASP A 118 10.23 3.98 0.61
C ASP A 118 10.86 2.58 0.51
N VAL A 119 10.18 1.61 1.13
CA VAL A 119 10.57 0.20 1.08
C VAL A 119 9.73 -0.46 0.01
N PHE A 120 10.39 -0.84 -1.09
CA PHE A 120 9.75 -1.59 -2.14
C PHE A 120 9.49 -3.01 -1.68
N THR A 121 8.25 -3.47 -1.88
CA THR A 121 7.89 -4.85 -1.59
C THR A 121 7.04 -5.45 -2.69
N ARG A 122 7.27 -6.73 -2.99
CA ARG A 122 6.48 -7.52 -3.94
C ARG A 122 6.22 -8.91 -3.40
N VAL A 123 4.97 -9.35 -3.39
CA VAL A 123 4.67 -10.76 -3.11
C VAL A 123 4.92 -11.57 -4.37
N ILE A 124 5.54 -12.73 -4.18
CA ILE A 124 5.83 -13.72 -5.21
C ILE A 124 5.17 -15.04 -4.79
N THR A 125 4.53 -15.70 -5.74
CA THR A 125 3.94 -17.03 -5.59
C THR A 125 4.38 -17.94 -6.72
N ASP A 126 4.41 -19.25 -6.44
CA ASP A 126 4.73 -20.24 -7.46
C ASP A 126 3.74 -20.19 -8.63
N GLY A 127 4.27 -20.33 -9.85
CA GLY A 127 3.47 -20.45 -11.08
C GLY A 127 2.63 -19.21 -11.43
N THR A 128 2.87 -18.05 -10.80
CA THR A 128 2.17 -16.80 -11.12
C THR A 128 3.13 -15.84 -11.81
N PRO A 129 2.91 -15.49 -13.11
CA PRO A 129 3.85 -14.70 -13.89
C PRO A 129 3.75 -13.19 -13.62
N ARG A 130 3.33 -12.81 -12.41
CA ARG A 130 3.14 -11.43 -11.98
C ARG A 130 3.40 -11.31 -10.49
N PHE A 131 4.05 -10.22 -10.09
CA PHE A 131 4.15 -9.85 -8.70
C PHE A 131 2.80 -9.40 -8.15
N ASP A 132 2.61 -9.58 -6.85
CA ASP A 132 1.44 -9.11 -6.10
C ASP A 132 0.08 -9.67 -6.53
N GLU A 133 0.03 -10.53 -7.55
CA GLU A 133 -1.15 -11.28 -7.94
C GLU A 133 -1.01 -12.71 -7.42
N ILE A 134 -2.11 -13.27 -6.92
CA ILE A 134 -2.22 -14.67 -6.53
C ILE A 134 -3.32 -15.29 -7.39
N GLN A 135 -2.95 -16.30 -8.18
CA GLN A 135 -3.87 -16.98 -9.08
C GLN A 135 -5.06 -17.63 -8.35
N ALA A 136 -6.18 -17.77 -9.05
CA ALA A 136 -7.36 -18.42 -8.50
C ALA A 136 -7.05 -19.89 -8.13
N GLY A 137 -7.47 -20.33 -6.95
CA GLY A 137 -7.19 -21.70 -6.48
C GLY A 137 -5.73 -21.98 -6.10
N TYR A 138 -4.89 -20.94 -5.95
CA TYR A 138 -3.49 -21.09 -5.59
C TYR A 138 -3.29 -21.91 -4.30
N ARG A 139 -2.31 -22.81 -4.32
CA ARG A 139 -1.86 -23.61 -3.19
C ARG A 139 -0.35 -23.52 -3.07
N GLY A 140 0.15 -22.99 -1.96
CA GLY A 140 1.59 -22.87 -1.76
C GLY A 140 2.00 -21.77 -0.79
N ALA A 141 3.32 -21.61 -0.66
CA ALA A 141 3.94 -20.60 0.19
C ALA A 141 3.90 -19.22 -0.47
N LEU A 142 3.94 -18.17 0.36
CA LEU A 142 4.11 -16.80 -0.10
C LEU A 142 5.53 -16.32 0.20
N TYR A 143 6.09 -15.49 -0.66
CA TYR A 143 7.41 -14.89 -0.46
C TYR A 143 7.30 -13.39 -0.67
N LEU A 144 7.98 -12.61 0.16
CA LEU A 144 8.01 -11.16 0.06
C LEU A 144 9.40 -10.71 -0.36
N GLU A 145 9.49 -10.16 -1.56
CA GLU A 145 10.64 -9.37 -1.95
C GLU A 145 10.61 -8.05 -1.18
N VAL A 146 11.74 -7.63 -0.63
CA VAL A 146 11.92 -6.39 0.14
C VAL A 146 13.17 -5.69 -0.36
N SER A 147 13.04 -4.44 -0.81
CA SER A 147 14.16 -3.62 -1.28
C SER A 147 14.03 -2.17 -0.77
N PRO A 148 14.76 -1.81 0.29
CA PRO A 148 14.75 -0.45 0.83
C PRO A 148 15.40 0.55 -0.15
N GLN A 149 14.73 1.67 -0.46
CA GLN A 149 15.19 2.61 -1.50
C GLN A 149 15.77 3.92 -0.95
N SER A 150 15.20 4.45 0.14
CA SER A 150 15.70 5.68 0.80
C SER A 150 16.38 5.40 2.13
N PHE A 151 15.79 4.54 2.95
CA PHE A 151 16.24 4.27 4.32
C PHE A 151 16.71 2.82 4.44
N PRO A 152 17.87 2.53 5.06
CA PRO A 152 18.10 1.19 5.60
C PRO A 152 17.02 0.89 6.64
N VAL A 153 16.50 -0.34 6.66
CA VAL A 153 15.42 -0.72 7.58
C VAL A 153 15.79 -1.94 8.40
N ARG A 154 15.64 -1.85 9.71
CA ARG A 154 15.78 -3.01 10.60
C ARG A 154 14.44 -3.71 10.76
N VAL A 155 14.41 -5.00 10.40
CA VAL A 155 13.22 -5.84 10.41
C VAL A 155 13.45 -7.06 11.31
N HIS A 156 12.34 -7.65 11.77
CA HIS A 156 12.33 -8.84 12.60
C HIS A 156 11.37 -9.88 12.02
N ALA A 157 11.59 -11.16 12.33
CA ALA A 157 10.62 -12.20 12.05
C ALA A 157 9.26 -11.84 12.68
N GLY A 158 8.17 -12.06 11.96
CA GLY A 158 6.82 -11.68 12.38
C GLY A 158 6.41 -10.25 12.01
N ALA A 159 7.33 -9.37 11.60
CA ALA A 159 6.98 -8.02 11.15
C ALA A 159 6.12 -8.06 9.88
N SER A 160 5.21 -7.10 9.72
CA SER A 160 4.35 -7.00 8.54
C SER A 160 4.66 -5.75 7.74
N LEU A 161 5.08 -5.95 6.49
CA LEU A 161 5.38 -4.88 5.53
C LEU A 161 4.36 -4.84 4.38
N ASN A 162 3.59 -5.92 4.20
CA ASN A 162 2.68 -6.13 3.08
C ASN A 162 1.40 -6.80 3.59
N GLN A 163 0.35 -6.76 2.77
CA GLN A 163 -0.99 -7.23 3.13
C GLN A 163 -1.67 -7.88 1.92
N LEU A 164 -2.47 -8.91 2.18
CA LEU A 164 -3.21 -9.72 1.22
C LEU A 164 -4.69 -9.34 1.21
N ARG A 165 -5.28 -9.17 0.04
CA ARG A 165 -6.72 -9.07 -0.19
C ARG A 165 -7.18 -10.26 -1.03
N LEU A 166 -8.20 -10.97 -0.56
CA LEU A 166 -8.81 -12.08 -1.29
C LEU A 166 -10.10 -11.63 -1.99
N LEU A 167 -10.35 -12.18 -3.18
CA LEU A 167 -11.46 -11.77 -4.04
C LEU A 167 -12.11 -13.01 -4.69
N GLU A 168 -13.44 -12.99 -4.80
CA GLU A 168 -14.22 -14.01 -5.52
C GLU A 168 -15.13 -13.33 -6.55
N GLY A 169 -15.09 -13.79 -7.80
CA GLY A 169 -15.90 -13.21 -8.89
C GLY A 169 -15.52 -11.76 -9.28
N PRO A 170 -16.41 -11.05 -10.01
CA PRO A 170 -16.20 -9.66 -10.40
C PRO A 170 -16.37 -8.73 -9.18
N THR A 171 -15.40 -7.85 -8.98
CA THR A 171 -15.34 -6.94 -7.82
C THR A 171 -15.34 -5.47 -8.22
N SER A 172 -14.72 -5.14 -9.35
CA SER A 172 -14.49 -3.77 -9.82
C SER A 172 -15.79 -3.03 -10.17
N MET A 173 -15.84 -1.76 -9.80
CA MET A 173 -16.87 -0.82 -10.23
C MET A 173 -16.50 -0.19 -11.57
N SER A 174 -17.46 -0.08 -12.49
CA SER A 174 -17.30 0.69 -13.72
C SER A 174 -17.45 2.19 -13.46
N ASP A 175 -16.93 3.03 -14.37
CA ASP A 175 -17.06 4.49 -14.27
C ASP A 175 -18.53 4.95 -14.22
N ALA A 176 -19.41 4.32 -15.00
CA ALA A 176 -20.84 4.61 -14.95
C ALA A 176 -21.47 4.25 -13.58
N GLY A 177 -21.00 3.16 -12.97
CA GLY A 177 -21.40 2.77 -11.62
C GLY A 177 -20.87 3.73 -10.56
N LEU A 178 -19.60 4.14 -10.68
CA LEU A 178 -18.97 5.12 -9.79
C LEU A 178 -19.65 6.49 -9.88
N ALA A 179 -19.95 6.97 -11.09
CA ALA A 179 -20.65 8.24 -11.28
C ALA A 179 -22.08 8.21 -10.71
N SER A 180 -22.75 7.05 -10.78
CA SER A 180 -24.07 6.86 -10.16
C SER A 180 -23.99 6.88 -8.63
N LEU A 181 -23.03 6.15 -8.06
CA LEU A 181 -22.74 6.19 -6.62
C LEU A 181 -22.41 7.62 -6.15
N TYR A 182 -21.58 8.34 -6.91
CA TYR A 182 -21.16 9.70 -6.58
C TYR A 182 -22.34 10.68 -6.52
N ARG A 183 -23.32 10.57 -7.42
CA ARG A 183 -24.53 11.40 -7.43
C ARG A 183 -25.41 11.17 -6.21
N GLU A 184 -25.45 9.94 -5.69
CA GLU A 184 -26.20 9.59 -4.49
C GLU A 184 -25.44 9.95 -3.21
N THR A 185 -24.12 9.75 -3.21
CA THR A 185 -23.25 10.00 -2.07
C THR A 185 -21.91 10.55 -2.57
N PRO A 186 -21.67 11.87 -2.45
CA PRO A 186 -20.40 12.47 -2.87
C PRO A 186 -19.20 11.80 -2.23
N LEU A 187 -18.22 11.43 -3.05
CA LEU A 187 -17.02 10.72 -2.60
C LEU A 187 -15.80 11.64 -2.44
N LEU A 188 -15.81 12.84 -3.02
CA LEU A 188 -14.73 13.81 -2.92
C LEU A 188 -15.20 15.13 -2.32
N TYR A 189 -14.38 15.71 -1.46
CA TYR A 189 -14.61 17.01 -0.82
C TYR A 189 -13.36 17.89 -0.96
N ASP A 190 -13.55 19.20 -1.01
CA ASP A 190 -12.45 20.18 -0.94
C ASP A 190 -12.01 20.40 0.52
N ASP A 191 -11.09 21.33 0.82
CA ASP A 191 -10.69 21.59 2.21
C ASP A 191 -11.71 22.42 3.00
N ASP A 192 -12.73 22.95 2.33
CA ASP A 192 -13.76 23.82 2.90
C ASP A 192 -15.07 23.05 3.20
N ASP A 193 -14.96 21.72 3.33
CA ASP A 193 -16.07 20.79 3.62
C ASP A 193 -17.16 20.73 2.53
N ARG A 194 -16.87 21.17 1.31
CA ARG A 194 -17.84 21.15 0.20
C ARG A 194 -17.63 19.92 -0.68
N PRO A 195 -18.71 19.20 -1.05
CA PRO A 195 -18.59 18.12 -2.02
C PRO A 195 -18.20 18.70 -3.38
N LEU A 196 -17.31 18.02 -4.09
CA LEU A 196 -16.99 18.40 -5.46
C LEU A 196 -18.21 18.13 -6.36
N PRO A 197 -18.65 19.08 -7.20
CA PRO A 197 -19.65 18.81 -8.23
C PRO A 197 -19.16 17.69 -9.16
N VAL A 198 -20.06 16.78 -9.54
CA VAL A 198 -19.70 15.61 -10.35
C VAL A 198 -19.08 16.00 -11.70
N GLU A 199 -19.41 17.18 -12.23
CA GLU A 199 -18.87 17.74 -13.47
C GLU A 199 -17.38 18.12 -13.37
N ARG A 200 -16.87 18.30 -12.15
CA ARG A 200 -15.45 18.56 -11.86
C ARG A 200 -14.68 17.30 -11.47
N VAL A 201 -15.36 16.16 -11.39
CA VAL A 201 -14.75 14.87 -11.05
C VAL A 201 -14.40 14.13 -12.33
N ALA A 202 -13.15 13.68 -12.42
CA ALA A 202 -12.72 12.85 -13.53
C ALA A 202 -12.84 11.36 -13.17
N PHE A 203 -13.45 10.59 -14.07
CA PHE A 203 -13.51 9.14 -14.04
C PHE A 203 -12.74 8.61 -15.25
N ASN A 204 -11.78 7.71 -15.01
CA ASN A 204 -10.98 7.09 -16.06
C ASN A 204 -10.55 5.68 -15.62
N ASP A 205 -11.49 4.74 -15.66
CA ASP A 205 -11.36 3.43 -15.05
C ASP A 205 -10.95 3.59 -13.57
N GLY A 206 -11.79 4.28 -12.81
CA GLY A 206 -11.54 4.71 -11.43
C GLY A 206 -11.68 6.22 -11.21
N LEU A 207 -11.68 6.62 -9.94
CA LEU A 207 -11.86 8.00 -9.49
C LEU A 207 -10.52 8.74 -9.47
N CYS A 208 -10.35 9.76 -10.31
CA CYS A 208 -9.09 10.49 -10.42
C CYS A 208 -8.94 11.55 -9.32
N MET A 209 -7.71 11.74 -8.84
CA MET A 209 -7.38 12.72 -7.80
C MET A 209 -6.07 13.45 -8.12
N GLY A 210 -5.99 14.71 -7.68
CA GLY A 210 -4.87 15.61 -7.94
C GLY A 210 -3.89 15.73 -6.77
N ILE A 211 -2.79 16.45 -6.99
CA ILE A 211 -1.79 16.79 -5.97
C ILE A 211 -2.10 18.15 -5.32
N ASP A 212 -1.98 18.26 -4.00
CA ASP A 212 -2.05 19.54 -3.29
C ASP A 212 -0.66 20.15 -3.11
N LEU A 213 -0.43 21.30 -3.75
CA LEU A 213 0.77 22.12 -3.59
C LEU A 213 0.46 23.46 -2.90
N SER A 214 -0.74 23.63 -2.33
CA SER A 214 -1.13 24.87 -1.67
C SER A 214 -0.56 25.04 -0.26
N GLY A 215 -0.37 23.94 0.47
CA GLY A 215 0.06 23.95 1.87
C GLY A 215 -0.95 24.59 2.83
N ARG A 216 -2.20 24.83 2.39
CA ARG A 216 -3.23 25.58 3.13
C ARG A 216 -3.57 24.94 4.47
N THR A 217 -3.63 23.61 4.51
CA THR A 217 -4.01 22.83 5.72
C THR A 217 -2.81 22.39 6.56
N THR A 218 -1.59 22.79 6.18
CA THR A 218 -0.33 22.26 6.70
C THR A 218 0.68 23.37 7.03
N GLY A 219 0.21 24.61 7.25
CA GLY A 219 1.09 25.74 7.62
C GLY A 219 2.10 26.11 6.53
N GLY A 220 1.74 25.90 5.26
CA GLY A 220 2.61 26.16 4.11
C GLY A 220 3.56 25.02 3.74
N ILE A 221 3.46 23.85 4.36
CA ILE A 221 4.26 22.66 4.01
C ILE A 221 3.50 21.80 3.01
N ILE A 222 4.02 21.63 1.80
CA ILE A 222 3.36 20.85 0.74
C ILE A 222 3.73 19.36 0.75
N GLY A 223 4.82 19.01 1.45
CA GLY A 223 5.35 17.67 1.43
C GLY A 223 6.60 17.50 2.27
N TYR A 224 7.14 16.28 2.24
CA TYR A 224 8.44 15.95 2.79
C TYR A 224 9.30 15.28 1.74
N ARG A 225 10.58 15.59 1.71
CA ARG A 225 11.60 14.91 0.90
C ARG A 225 12.51 14.11 1.80
N ALA A 226 12.78 12.85 1.46
CA ALA A 226 13.70 12.03 2.26
C ALA A 226 15.13 12.61 2.21
N HIS A 227 15.85 12.61 3.34
CA HIS A 227 17.27 12.94 3.36
C HIS A 227 18.07 12.04 2.41
N PRO A 228 19.19 12.50 1.84
CA PRO A 228 19.98 11.71 0.90
C PRO A 228 20.74 10.55 1.57
N ASN A 229 21.07 10.68 2.85
CA ASN A 229 21.79 9.68 3.64
C ASN A 229 21.24 9.57 5.07
N PRO A 230 19.99 9.09 5.25
CA PRO A 230 19.36 9.00 6.55
C PRO A 230 19.88 7.80 7.37
N PRO A 231 19.79 7.83 8.72
CA PRO A 231 20.03 6.66 9.56
C PRO A 231 19.07 5.50 9.27
N ALA A 232 19.35 4.33 9.85
CA ALA A 232 18.45 3.18 9.75
C ALA A 232 17.18 3.37 10.59
N VAL A 233 16.03 2.93 10.05
CA VAL A 233 14.75 2.90 10.75
C VAL A 233 14.44 1.48 11.23
N ASP A 234 14.32 1.30 12.53
CA ASP A 234 13.88 0.05 13.16
C ASP A 234 12.36 -0.01 13.18
N LEU A 235 11.80 -0.97 12.44
CA LEU A 235 10.35 -1.11 12.30
C LEU A 235 9.65 -1.53 13.60
N ALA A 236 10.38 -1.97 14.62
CA ALA A 236 9.82 -2.24 15.94
C ALA A 236 9.60 -0.96 16.77
N ARG A 237 10.22 0.17 16.40
CA ARG A 237 10.22 1.41 17.20
C ARG A 237 9.20 2.42 16.67
N ILE A 238 8.01 2.42 17.26
CA ILE A 238 6.92 3.36 16.95
C ILE A 238 7.14 4.68 17.70
N GLY A 239 6.91 5.83 17.04
CA GLY A 239 7.01 7.16 17.65
C GLY A 239 8.37 7.51 18.24
N HIS A 240 9.45 6.90 17.73
CA HIS A 240 10.78 6.97 18.34
C HIS A 240 11.66 8.06 17.72
N TYR A 241 11.63 8.18 16.39
CA TYR A 241 12.58 8.96 15.61
C TYR A 241 12.15 10.42 15.47
N ASP A 242 13.11 11.35 15.48
CA ASP A 242 12.86 12.75 15.12
C ASP A 242 12.71 12.86 13.59
N PRO A 243 11.57 13.35 13.06
CA PRO A 243 11.39 13.55 11.62
C PRO A 243 12.53 14.30 10.92
N SER A 244 13.14 15.29 11.58
CA SER A 244 14.11 16.21 10.97
C SER A 244 15.44 15.54 10.59
N GLU A 245 15.76 14.40 11.22
CA GLU A 245 16.94 13.59 10.89
C GLU A 245 16.74 12.74 9.62
N PHE A 246 15.48 12.59 9.17
CA PHE A 246 15.11 11.68 8.07
C PHE A 246 14.42 12.39 6.90
N TRP A 247 13.80 13.55 7.15
CA TRP A 247 12.96 14.27 6.21
C TRP A 247 13.26 15.77 6.19
N GLU A 248 13.22 16.34 4.99
CA GLU A 248 13.25 17.77 4.73
C GLU A 248 11.83 18.25 4.41
N PRO A 249 11.23 19.17 5.21
CA PRO A 249 9.93 19.74 4.88
C PRO A 249 10.01 20.64 3.65
N ILE A 250 9.04 20.51 2.75
CA ILE A 250 8.96 21.28 1.51
C ILE A 250 7.94 22.39 1.70
N LYS A 251 8.38 23.65 1.60
CA LYS A 251 7.47 24.81 1.66
C LYS A 251 6.79 25.01 0.31
N ALA A 252 5.57 25.53 0.35
CA ALA A 252 4.82 25.92 -0.83
C ALA A 252 5.67 26.88 -1.69
N PRO A 253 5.83 26.59 -3.00
CA PRO A 253 6.61 27.44 -3.88
C PRO A 253 5.93 28.80 -4.06
N LEU A 254 6.71 29.86 -4.30
CA LEU A 254 6.18 31.16 -4.73
C LEU A 254 5.69 31.15 -6.19
N ARG A 255 6.05 30.10 -6.94
CA ARG A 255 5.72 29.91 -8.35
C ARG A 255 4.63 28.84 -8.48
N ASP A 256 3.93 28.82 -9.59
CA ASP A 256 2.76 27.96 -9.83
C ASP A 256 3.04 26.45 -9.91
N GLY A 257 4.27 26.01 -9.65
CA GLY A 257 4.64 24.59 -9.69
C GLY A 257 5.87 24.26 -8.85
N TYR A 258 6.06 22.97 -8.61
CA TYR A 258 7.19 22.40 -7.88
C TYR A 258 7.94 21.40 -8.76
N ILE A 259 9.28 21.41 -8.71
CA ILE A 259 10.11 20.46 -9.46
C ILE A 259 10.49 19.32 -8.53
N LEU A 260 10.05 18.11 -8.87
CA LEU A 260 10.51 16.87 -8.26
C LEU A 260 11.86 16.52 -8.87
N GLU A 261 12.92 16.55 -8.06
CA GLU A 261 14.24 16.07 -8.46
C GLU A 261 14.22 14.57 -8.77
N ALA A 262 14.96 14.16 -9.80
CA ALA A 262 15.13 12.77 -10.18
C ALA A 262 15.72 11.92 -9.04
N ASN A 263 15.26 10.68 -8.91
CA ASN A 263 15.69 9.68 -7.93
C ASN A 263 15.51 10.08 -6.45
N ARG A 264 14.79 11.16 -6.15
CA ARG A 264 14.44 11.57 -4.79
C ARG A 264 13.04 11.05 -4.42
N PHE A 265 12.86 10.78 -3.13
CA PHE A 265 11.60 10.31 -2.57
C PHE A 265 10.83 11.42 -1.88
N TYR A 266 9.55 11.52 -2.19
CA TYR A 266 8.65 12.54 -1.69
C TYR A 266 7.43 11.90 -1.04
N ILE A 267 6.99 12.50 0.06
CA ILE A 267 5.65 12.29 0.61
C ILE A 267 4.86 13.57 0.31
N LEU A 268 3.84 13.44 -0.52
CA LEU A 268 2.91 14.50 -0.92
C LEU A 268 1.50 14.12 -0.45
N VAL A 269 0.52 14.98 -0.71
CA VAL A 269 -0.87 14.76 -0.30
C VAL A 269 -1.83 15.14 -1.43
N SER A 270 -2.96 14.45 -1.51
CA SER A 270 -3.97 14.69 -2.55
C SER A 270 -4.64 16.07 -2.41
N LYS A 271 -5.12 16.63 -3.51
CA LYS A 271 -5.90 17.87 -3.49
C LYS A 271 -7.27 17.66 -2.87
N GLU A 272 -7.93 16.57 -3.25
CA GLU A 272 -9.25 16.22 -2.77
C GLU A 272 -9.17 15.35 -1.51
N ARG A 273 -10.21 15.41 -0.68
CA ARG A 273 -10.45 14.46 0.41
C ARG A 273 -11.42 13.38 -0.06
N ILE A 274 -11.04 12.12 0.08
CA ILE A 274 -11.83 10.97 -0.40
C ILE A 274 -12.59 10.26 0.72
N ARG A 275 -13.77 9.75 0.38
CA ARG A 275 -14.56 8.80 1.18
C ARG A 275 -14.63 7.44 0.48
N VAL A 276 -14.43 6.37 1.25
CA VAL A 276 -14.67 4.98 0.84
C VAL A 276 -15.85 4.46 1.66
N PRO A 277 -17.05 4.30 1.06
CA PRO A 277 -18.21 3.81 1.80
C PRO A 277 -18.00 2.38 2.33
N PRO A 278 -18.67 1.97 3.42
CA PRO A 278 -18.45 0.68 4.07
C PRO A 278 -18.73 -0.56 3.23
N GLU A 279 -19.45 -0.42 2.11
CA GLU A 279 -19.77 -1.50 1.16
C GLU A 279 -18.65 -1.73 0.14
N PHE A 280 -17.63 -0.88 0.14
CA PHE A 280 -16.54 -0.89 -0.82
C PHE A 280 -15.19 -0.97 -0.11
N ALA A 281 -14.27 -1.69 -0.73
CA ALA A 281 -12.85 -1.44 -0.57
C ALA A 281 -12.36 -0.59 -1.74
N ALA A 282 -11.20 0.03 -1.57
CA ALA A 282 -10.58 0.75 -2.67
C ALA A 282 -9.07 0.47 -2.77
N GLU A 283 -8.48 0.90 -3.88
CA GLU A 283 -7.06 0.73 -4.16
C GLU A 283 -6.57 1.94 -4.97
N MET A 284 -5.46 2.54 -4.53
CA MET A 284 -4.75 3.55 -5.31
C MET A 284 -4.05 2.85 -6.47
N VAL A 285 -4.23 3.34 -7.68
CA VAL A 285 -3.50 2.88 -8.86
C VAL A 285 -2.93 4.06 -9.63
N VAL A 286 -1.84 3.81 -10.36
CA VAL A 286 -1.19 4.83 -11.19
C VAL A 286 -2.17 5.28 -12.29
N TYR A 287 -2.27 6.60 -12.49
CA TYR A 287 -3.23 7.19 -13.44
C TYR A 287 -3.02 6.66 -14.87
N ASP A 288 -1.79 6.73 -15.38
CA ASP A 288 -1.40 6.20 -16.69
C ASP A 288 0.13 6.04 -16.74
N ALA A 289 0.63 4.95 -17.34
CA ALA A 289 2.05 4.76 -17.62
C ALA A 289 2.59 5.78 -18.64
N GLY A 290 1.72 6.37 -19.47
CA GLY A 290 2.06 7.40 -20.46
C GLY A 290 2.01 8.85 -19.96
N ALA A 291 1.46 9.11 -18.77
CA ALA A 291 1.30 10.47 -18.23
C ALA A 291 2.59 11.09 -17.62
N GLY A 292 3.73 10.41 -17.76
CA GLY A 292 5.06 10.95 -17.43
C GLY A 292 5.85 10.14 -16.40
N GLU A 293 7.02 10.68 -16.04
CA GLU A 293 8.03 10.10 -15.14
C GLU A 293 7.60 10.00 -13.66
N ILE A 294 6.45 10.58 -13.31
CA ILE A 294 5.90 10.52 -11.96
C ILE A 294 5.13 9.22 -11.79
N ARG A 295 5.58 8.43 -10.82
CA ARG A 295 4.78 7.32 -10.31
C ARG A 295 4.43 7.59 -8.87
N THR A 296 3.17 7.35 -8.50
CA THR A 296 2.84 7.03 -7.12
C THR A 296 3.46 5.66 -6.85
N HIS A 297 4.62 5.67 -6.20
CA HIS A 297 5.26 4.45 -5.74
C HIS A 297 4.38 3.91 -4.59
N TYR A 298 4.21 2.59 -4.49
CA TYR A 298 3.52 1.97 -3.35
C TYR A 298 2.00 2.25 -3.24
N ALA A 299 1.33 2.35 -4.39
CA ALA A 299 -0.11 2.09 -4.56
C ALA A 299 -0.63 1.07 -3.53
N GLY A 300 -1.61 1.48 -2.72
CA GLY A 300 -2.02 0.75 -1.52
C GLY A 300 -3.52 0.59 -1.42
N PHE A 301 -3.93 -0.35 -0.58
CA PHE A 301 -5.33 -0.58 -0.25
C PHE A 301 -5.90 0.52 0.65
N PHE A 302 -7.14 0.89 0.36
CA PHE A 302 -8.02 1.61 1.28
C PHE A 302 -9.02 0.62 1.85
N ASP A 303 -9.21 0.70 3.17
CA ASP A 303 -10.20 -0.10 3.86
C ASP A 303 -11.61 0.52 3.77
N PRO A 304 -12.65 -0.32 3.82
CA PRO A 304 -14.04 0.11 3.98
C PRO A 304 -14.21 1.08 5.15
N GLY A 305 -14.74 2.28 4.87
CA GLY A 305 -14.89 3.34 5.86
C GLY A 305 -13.80 4.40 5.86
N PHE A 306 -12.75 4.27 5.03
CA PHE A 306 -11.68 5.26 4.92
C PHE A 306 -12.24 6.65 4.55
N GLY A 307 -11.96 7.65 5.40
CA GLY A 307 -12.51 9.01 5.26
C GLY A 307 -14.02 9.10 5.44
N PHE A 308 -14.73 8.02 5.75
CA PHE A 308 -16.18 7.97 5.89
C PHE A 308 -16.62 7.97 7.36
N GLY A 309 -15.89 7.27 8.23
CA GLY A 309 -16.24 7.11 9.65
C GLY A 309 -17.59 6.40 9.83
N ASP A 310 -18.45 6.92 10.68
CA ASP A 310 -19.86 6.50 10.83
C ASP A 310 -20.80 7.18 9.80
N GLY A 311 -20.24 7.92 8.85
CA GLY A 311 -20.96 8.77 7.90
C GLY A 311 -20.71 10.26 8.11
N SER A 312 -20.17 10.66 9.27
CA SER A 312 -19.93 12.06 9.65
C SER A 312 -18.67 12.69 9.06
N ILE A 313 -17.70 11.88 8.61
CA ILE A 313 -16.43 12.39 8.08
C ILE A 313 -16.60 12.75 6.60
N LEU A 314 -16.27 13.99 6.25
CA LEU A 314 -16.35 14.53 4.89
C LEU A 314 -15.04 14.28 4.12
N GLY A 315 -14.59 13.02 4.17
CA GLY A 315 -13.38 12.57 3.51
C GLY A 315 -12.10 12.84 4.29
N THR A 316 -11.03 12.17 3.86
CA THR A 316 -9.66 12.40 4.31
C THR A 316 -8.74 12.55 3.12
N LYS A 317 -7.66 13.32 3.28
CA LYS A 317 -6.62 13.39 2.25
C LYS A 317 -5.94 12.04 2.10
N VAL A 318 -5.43 11.77 0.90
CA VAL A 318 -4.58 10.61 0.59
C VAL A 318 -3.14 11.08 0.62
N VAL A 319 -2.34 10.49 1.48
CA VAL A 319 -0.88 10.63 1.42
C VAL A 319 -0.34 9.81 0.26
N MET A 320 0.51 10.43 -0.56
CA MET A 320 1.10 9.84 -1.75
C MET A 320 2.60 9.75 -1.61
N GLU A 321 3.14 8.59 -1.94
CA GLU A 321 4.58 8.37 -2.07
C GLU A 321 5.00 8.55 -3.53
N VAL A 322 5.84 9.56 -3.80
CA VAL A 322 6.14 10.00 -5.16
C VAL A 322 7.65 9.97 -5.43
N ARG A 323 8.03 9.49 -6.63
CA ARG A 323 9.40 9.63 -7.17
C ARG A 323 9.30 10.07 -8.64
N ALA A 324 10.16 11.00 -9.02
CA ALA A 324 10.55 11.20 -10.41
C ALA A 324 11.75 10.27 -10.68
N ARG A 325 11.71 9.47 -11.75
CA ARG A 325 12.76 8.46 -11.99
C ARG A 325 13.94 9.04 -12.74
N GLU A 326 13.83 9.19 -14.05
CA GLU A 326 14.99 9.43 -14.91
C GLU A 326 15.36 10.90 -15.02
N VAL A 327 14.35 11.78 -15.11
CA VAL A 327 14.54 13.22 -15.24
C VAL A 327 13.71 13.98 -14.20
N PRO A 328 14.15 15.20 -13.81
CA PRO A 328 13.32 16.07 -12.98
C PRO A 328 11.97 16.34 -13.64
N PHE A 329 10.91 16.40 -12.84
CA PHE A 329 9.55 16.59 -13.33
C PHE A 329 8.84 17.71 -12.59
N MET A 330 8.20 18.61 -13.34
CA MET A 330 7.43 19.72 -12.78
C MET A 330 5.97 19.32 -12.55
N VAL A 331 5.46 19.56 -11.33
CA VAL A 331 4.06 19.34 -10.95
C VAL A 331 3.36 20.65 -10.64
N TYR A 332 2.05 20.68 -10.93
CA TYR A 332 1.17 21.80 -10.62
C TYR A 332 0.13 21.43 -9.55
N ASP A 333 -0.35 22.43 -8.81
CA ASP A 333 -1.46 22.24 -7.88
C ASP A 333 -2.71 21.76 -8.62
N GLY A 334 -3.36 20.71 -8.11
CA GLY A 334 -4.54 20.09 -8.72
C GLY A 334 -4.25 19.19 -9.93
N GLN A 335 -2.98 19.03 -10.35
CA GLN A 335 -2.64 18.11 -11.41
C GLN A 335 -3.00 16.67 -11.01
N THR A 336 -3.83 16.00 -11.82
CA THR A 336 -4.17 14.58 -11.65
C THR A 336 -2.90 13.73 -11.62
N SER A 337 -2.76 12.92 -10.57
CA SER A 337 -1.55 12.12 -10.34
C SER A 337 -1.82 10.64 -10.12
N PHE A 338 -3.02 10.29 -9.64
CA PHE A 338 -3.44 8.90 -9.45
C PHE A 338 -4.95 8.76 -9.64
N LYS A 339 -5.39 7.51 -9.68
CA LYS A 339 -6.80 7.16 -9.64
C LYS A 339 -7.06 6.10 -8.56
N VAL A 340 -8.30 6.01 -8.11
CA VAL A 340 -8.73 5.08 -7.08
C VAL A 340 -9.74 4.12 -7.66
N TRP A 341 -9.41 2.84 -7.64
CA TRP A 341 -10.33 1.76 -7.96
C TRP A 341 -11.24 1.46 -6.79
N PHE A 342 -12.53 1.30 -7.06
CA PHE A 342 -13.51 0.88 -6.08
C PHE A 342 -13.95 -0.55 -6.37
N GLU A 343 -14.03 -1.35 -5.32
CA GLU A 343 -14.40 -2.75 -5.40
C GLU A 343 -15.46 -3.08 -4.37
N ARG A 344 -16.50 -3.79 -4.81
CA ARG A 344 -17.59 -4.20 -3.93
C ARG A 344 -17.13 -5.29 -2.98
N LEU A 345 -17.46 -5.12 -1.70
CA LEU A 345 -17.26 -6.17 -0.70
C LEU A 345 -18.29 -7.29 -0.87
N ARG A 346 -17.89 -8.50 -0.50
CA ARG A 346 -18.76 -9.67 -0.44
C ARG A 346 -19.87 -9.54 0.60
N GLY A 347 -19.60 -8.81 1.67
CA GLY A 347 -20.52 -8.50 2.76
C GLY A 347 -20.06 -7.27 3.53
N ARG A 348 -20.78 -6.90 4.59
CA ARG A 348 -20.35 -5.81 5.47
C ARG A 348 -19.29 -6.33 6.46
N PRO A 349 -18.13 -5.65 6.61
CA PRO A 349 -17.10 -6.07 7.55
C PRO A 349 -17.57 -5.87 8.99
N GLU A 350 -17.02 -6.66 9.93
CA GLU A 350 -17.30 -6.50 11.36
C GLU A 350 -16.70 -5.19 11.88
N ARG A 351 -15.49 -4.87 11.42
CA ARG A 351 -14.82 -3.59 11.70
C ARG A 351 -14.93 -2.67 10.48
N VAL A 352 -15.52 -1.50 10.67
CA VAL A 352 -15.46 -0.42 9.67
C VAL A 352 -14.32 0.51 10.06
N TYR A 353 -13.49 0.87 9.09
CA TYR A 353 -12.30 1.68 9.35
C TYR A 353 -12.67 3.02 10.00
N GLY A 354 -12.23 3.12 11.26
CA GLY A 354 -12.46 4.16 12.25
C GLY A 354 -13.88 4.61 12.55
N VAL A 355 -14.75 3.61 12.62
CA VAL A 355 -15.77 3.61 13.64
C VAL A 355 -15.12 3.06 14.92
N GLY A 356 -14.87 3.91 15.93
CA GLY A 356 -14.21 3.55 17.21
C GLY A 356 -12.84 4.20 17.47
N LEU A 357 -12.29 3.99 18.68
CA LEU A 357 -11.03 4.61 19.14
C LEU A 357 -9.80 4.05 18.41
N ALA A 358 -8.92 4.97 17.96
CA ALA A 358 -7.57 4.75 17.43
C ALA A 358 -7.42 4.12 16.02
N SER A 359 -8.18 4.57 15.04
CA SER A 359 -7.81 4.30 13.64
C SER A 359 -6.68 5.22 13.19
N SER A 360 -5.48 4.66 13.04
CA SER A 360 -4.35 5.38 12.42
C SER A 360 -4.78 5.82 11.03
N TYR A 361 -4.78 7.13 10.76
CA TYR A 361 -4.97 7.77 9.45
C TYR A 361 -6.37 8.28 9.04
N GLN A 362 -7.38 8.20 9.89
CA GLN A 362 -8.73 8.69 9.56
C GLN A 362 -8.89 10.21 9.38
N ARG A 363 -7.93 10.99 9.87
CA ARG A 363 -7.81 12.42 9.66
C ARG A 363 -6.39 12.70 9.17
N GLN A 364 -5.99 12.02 8.09
CA GLN A 364 -4.69 12.27 7.49
C GLN A 364 -4.65 13.71 7.01
N THR A 365 -3.76 14.48 7.63
CA THR A 365 -3.03 15.56 6.96
C THR A 365 -1.75 14.95 6.37
N LEU A 366 -0.84 15.79 5.89
CA LEU A 366 0.50 15.37 5.47
C LEU A 366 1.21 14.63 6.63
N SER A 367 1.28 13.30 6.56
CA SER A 367 1.77 12.45 7.66
C SER A 367 2.89 11.51 7.23
N LEU A 368 3.93 11.43 8.05
CA LEU A 368 5.03 10.46 7.92
C LEU A 368 4.66 9.08 8.49
N SER A 369 5.57 8.11 8.36
CA SER A 369 5.38 6.75 8.91
C SER A 369 5.23 6.78 10.44
N LYS A 370 4.54 5.79 11.01
CA LYS A 370 4.26 5.69 12.45
C LYS A 370 5.51 5.64 13.36
N HIS A 371 6.69 5.46 12.78
CA HIS A 371 7.97 5.36 13.50
C HIS A 371 8.50 6.73 13.95
N PHE A 372 8.02 7.82 13.34
CA PHE A 372 8.43 9.18 13.68
C PHE A 372 7.56 9.80 14.77
N ARG A 373 8.15 10.66 15.59
CA ARG A 373 7.43 11.51 16.55
C ARG A 373 6.53 12.48 15.80
N ARG A 374 5.38 12.80 16.40
CA ARG A 374 4.39 13.72 15.84
C ARG A 374 4.74 15.17 16.12
#